data_AF-A0A5P8W8L6-F1
#
_entry.id   AF-A0A5P8W8L6-F1
#
_cell.length_a   1.000
_cell.length_b   1.000
_cell.length_c   1.000
_cell.angle_alpha   90.00
_cell.angle_beta   90.00
_cell.angle_gamma   90.00
#
_symmetry.space_group_name_H-M   'P 1'
#
loop_
_entity.id
_entity.type
_entity.pdbx_description
1 polymer ?
#
loop_
_entity_poly.entity_id
_entity_poly.type
_entity_poly.pdbx_seq_one_letter_code
_entity_poly.pdbx_strand_id
1 'polypeptide(L)'
;MFSFFRWPSARVTLVVLGMTAATITPIVISTPALSQNTVPSTTPSPETQSPATPSPTSSVNLSDVSSDYWARPFIQALADNNVISGFPDGSFRPNQGVTRAEFAALIQKAFPNQNRVRQLSAGGFSDVPAGYWAASAIQNAYETGFLAGYPGNVFRPNEQIQKVQAIVAVTNGLGLTASSTGTSSDLSTYYNDASAIPNYAVNSVTIATQSNIVVNYPDVKQLNPQQPLTRAEAAALLYQALAKQGRVQPIASNLPATQYIVGGTQTGTDIVSLAASSNSLTTLTSLLRTSGLADILQQPGPYTVFAPTDQAFAALPAATLQQLQQPENRDALIKILSYHVVPGAVTSSQLSAGELRTSEQSPVNIKIDSANNQVSVNNARVIQADVKASNGVIHAINEVLVPPDVNISQLNQPPTGTTNGATPEVTPGRTTLGGPSYIGGGGNIGLSGDDTALGDSNFAVFSKIGLTRNISVRPSVIFGDDTIFLVPLTLDFTPRATAEVGQRTFSISPYVGAGVAIEANLDTDFGLLLTGGVDVPLGTRFTLNGAVNAAFMDETDVGLQLGLGYNF
;
A
#
# COMPACT_ATOMS: atom_id res chain seq x y z
N MET A 1 -24.00 -18.59 -63.68
CA MET A 1 -22.85 -17.71 -63.34
C MET A 1 -23.07 -17.28 -61.90
N PHE A 2 -22.30 -17.65 -60.86
CA PHE A 2 -20.97 -18.30 -60.74
C PHE A 2 -21.03 -19.35 -59.59
N SER A 3 -20.25 -20.44 -59.42
CA SER A 3 -19.00 -20.99 -60.02
C SER A 3 -17.71 -20.23 -59.64
N PHE A 4 -16.89 -20.64 -58.66
CA PHE A 4 -16.77 -21.94 -57.95
C PHE A 4 -16.05 -21.78 -56.60
N PHE A 5 -16.29 -22.70 -55.65
CA PHE A 5 -15.32 -23.01 -54.59
C PHE A 5 -14.00 -23.51 -55.22
N ARG A 6 -12.86 -22.88 -54.90
CA ARG A 6 -11.53 -23.47 -55.10
C ARG A 6 -10.58 -23.07 -53.97
N TRP A 7 -10.26 -24.01 -53.10
CA TRP A 7 -9.07 -23.94 -52.25
C TRP A 7 -7.80 -23.96 -53.14
N PRO A 8 -6.85 -23.04 -52.94
CA PRO A 8 -5.45 -23.36 -53.15
C PRO A 8 -4.95 -24.16 -51.94
N SER A 9 -4.28 -25.29 -52.20
CA SER A 9 -3.65 -26.14 -51.19
C SER A 9 -2.36 -25.50 -50.66
N ALA A 10 -2.50 -24.44 -49.86
CA ALA A 10 -1.40 -23.93 -49.05
C ALA A 10 -0.99 -25.00 -48.03
N ARG A 11 0.30 -25.32 -47.98
CA ARG A 11 0.84 -26.29 -47.01
C ARG A 11 0.72 -25.67 -45.61
N VAL A 12 -0.09 -26.30 -44.75
CA VAL A 12 -0.08 -26.00 -43.31
C VAL A 12 1.25 -26.50 -42.73
N THR A 13 2.28 -25.67 -42.82
CA THR A 13 3.47 -25.82 -41.99
C THR A 13 3.06 -25.45 -40.57
N LEU A 14 2.75 -26.48 -39.77
CA LEU A 14 2.47 -26.32 -38.35
C LEU A 14 3.77 -25.87 -37.65
N VAL A 15 3.99 -24.55 -37.55
CA VAL A 15 5.06 -23.99 -36.73
C VAL A 15 4.67 -24.19 -35.27
N VAL A 16 5.08 -25.32 -34.72
CA VAL A 16 5.05 -25.57 -33.28
C VAL A 16 6.05 -24.61 -32.65
N LEU A 17 5.55 -23.49 -32.12
CA LEU A 17 6.36 -22.55 -31.35
C LEU A 17 6.64 -23.16 -29.97
N GLY A 18 7.59 -24.11 -29.94
CA GLY A 18 8.06 -24.72 -28.71
C GLY A 18 8.75 -23.68 -27.84
N MET A 19 8.10 -23.24 -26.76
CA MET A 19 8.73 -22.41 -25.74
C MET A 19 9.77 -23.21 -24.96
N THR A 20 10.98 -23.33 -25.50
CA THR A 20 12.16 -23.70 -24.71
C THR A 20 12.70 -22.44 -24.05
N ALA A 21 12.70 -22.40 -22.72
CA ALA A 21 13.39 -21.36 -21.95
C ALA A 21 14.91 -21.49 -22.18
N ALA A 22 15.46 -20.67 -23.06
CA ALA A 22 16.90 -20.65 -23.33
C ALA A 22 17.62 -19.87 -22.22
N THR A 23 18.42 -20.56 -21.40
CA THR A 23 19.39 -19.90 -20.51
C THR A 23 20.52 -19.33 -21.34
N ILE A 24 20.59 -18.00 -21.42
CA ILE A 24 21.60 -17.28 -22.21
C ILE A 24 22.94 -17.28 -21.45
N THR A 25 23.91 -18.08 -21.91
CA THR A 25 25.31 -17.95 -21.51
C THR A 25 26.06 -17.05 -22.50
N PRO A 26 26.79 -16.01 -22.04
CA PRO A 26 27.54 -15.15 -22.94
C PRO A 26 28.81 -15.83 -23.47
N ILE A 27 29.06 -15.69 -24.77
CA ILE A 27 30.27 -16.15 -25.44
C ILE A 27 31.35 -15.08 -25.28
N VAL A 28 32.55 -15.48 -24.84
CA VAL A 28 33.74 -14.60 -24.77
C VAL A 28 34.59 -14.80 -26.01
N ILE A 29 34.84 -13.72 -26.75
CA ILE A 29 35.78 -13.70 -27.89
C ILE A 29 37.11 -13.16 -27.37
N SER A 30 38.18 -13.96 -27.51
CA SER A 30 39.54 -13.58 -27.12
C SER A 30 40.43 -13.32 -28.34
N THR A 31 41.25 -12.26 -28.27
CA THR A 31 42.37 -12.02 -29.18
C THR A 31 43.64 -11.69 -28.38
N PRO A 32 44.84 -12.10 -28.85
CA PRO A 32 46.04 -12.11 -28.03
C PRO A 32 46.84 -10.80 -28.06
N ALA A 33 47.62 -10.57 -27.00
CA ALA A 33 48.53 -9.43 -26.86
C ALA A 33 49.94 -9.70 -27.41
N LEU A 34 50.67 -8.64 -27.75
CA LEU A 34 52.14 -8.63 -27.85
C LEU A 34 52.75 -7.34 -27.26
N SER A 35 53.86 -7.54 -26.55
CA SER A 35 54.66 -6.64 -25.68
C SER A 35 55.48 -5.57 -26.44
N GLN A 36 56.30 -4.66 -25.86
CA GLN A 36 56.40 -3.84 -24.62
C GLN A 36 57.69 -2.99 -24.77
N ASN A 37 57.73 -1.74 -24.27
CA ASN A 37 58.90 -0.94 -23.78
C ASN A 37 58.67 0.59 -23.95
N THR A 38 59.10 1.52 -23.08
CA THR A 38 59.30 1.53 -21.61
C THR A 38 59.31 3.01 -21.13
N VAL A 39 58.58 3.29 -20.04
CA VAL A 39 58.54 4.44 -19.07
C VAL A 39 59.78 5.38 -18.99
N PRO A 40 59.69 6.67 -18.53
CA PRO A 40 58.64 7.21 -17.63
C PRO A 40 58.10 8.65 -17.82
N SER A 41 56.80 8.82 -17.61
CA SER A 41 56.17 10.00 -16.99
C SER A 41 54.75 9.61 -16.54
N THR A 42 54.45 9.63 -15.24
CA THR A 42 53.24 8.96 -14.69
C THR A 42 52.23 9.92 -14.07
N THR A 43 51.23 10.27 -14.85
CA THR A 43 49.88 10.64 -14.38
C THR A 43 49.18 9.41 -13.75
N PRO A 44 48.40 9.57 -12.67
CA PRO A 44 47.39 8.59 -12.30
C PRO A 44 45.97 9.15 -12.44
N SER A 45 45.25 8.67 -13.45
CA SER A 45 43.78 8.66 -13.54
C SER A 45 43.38 7.66 -14.63
N PRO A 46 42.40 6.78 -14.43
CA PRO A 46 41.95 6.17 -13.17
C PRO A 46 42.18 4.64 -13.16
N GLU A 47 42.42 4.04 -11.99
CA GLU A 47 42.42 2.58 -11.88
C GLU A 47 41.00 2.01 -11.96
N THR A 48 40.86 0.91 -12.71
CA THR A 48 39.61 0.19 -12.91
C THR A 48 39.25 -0.60 -11.64
N GLN A 49 38.32 -0.10 -10.84
CA GLN A 49 37.68 -0.92 -9.80
C GLN A 49 36.64 -1.86 -10.42
N SER A 50 36.52 -3.05 -9.83
CA SER A 50 35.48 -4.05 -10.11
C SER A 50 34.08 -3.40 -10.15
N PRO A 51 33.13 -3.88 -10.98
CA PRO A 51 31.76 -3.35 -10.97
C PRO A 51 31.21 -3.46 -9.55
N ALA A 52 30.98 -2.30 -8.93
CA ALA A 52 30.53 -2.25 -7.56
C ALA A 52 29.16 -2.92 -7.46
N THR A 53 29.02 -3.84 -6.49
CA THR A 53 27.75 -4.07 -5.80
C THR A 53 27.05 -2.72 -5.64
N PRO A 54 25.74 -2.58 -5.93
CA PRO A 54 25.05 -1.31 -5.71
C PRO A 54 25.29 -0.91 -4.26
N SER A 55 26.09 0.13 -4.07
CA SER A 55 26.43 0.60 -2.73
C SER A 55 25.12 1.00 -2.06
N PRO A 56 24.91 0.67 -0.78
CA PRO A 56 23.73 1.14 -0.09
C PRO A 56 23.64 2.65 -0.27
N THR A 57 22.46 3.15 -0.66
CA THR A 57 22.13 4.58 -0.64
C THR A 57 22.71 5.18 0.61
N SER A 58 23.66 6.10 0.46
CA SER A 58 24.66 6.47 1.48
C SER A 58 24.05 6.52 2.87
N SER A 59 24.20 5.44 3.64
CA SER A 59 23.63 5.36 4.97
C SER A 59 24.26 6.49 5.78
N VAL A 60 23.46 7.49 6.15
CA VAL A 60 23.96 8.65 6.89
C VAL A 60 24.56 8.13 8.19
N ASN A 61 25.89 8.01 8.23
CA ASN A 61 26.62 7.41 9.34
C ASN A 61 26.68 8.42 10.48
N LEU A 62 25.63 8.42 11.29
CA LEU A 62 25.50 9.26 12.47
C LEU A 62 26.35 8.66 13.59
N SER A 63 27.51 9.27 13.83
CA SER A 63 28.60 8.70 14.64
C SER A 63 28.26 8.42 16.10
N ASP A 64 27.19 9.02 16.61
CA ASP A 64 26.69 8.94 17.98
C ASP A 64 25.31 8.26 18.10
N VAL A 65 24.82 7.62 17.03
CA VAL A 65 23.58 6.81 17.03
C VAL A 65 23.96 5.35 16.81
N SER A 66 24.15 4.61 17.91
CA SER A 66 24.54 3.20 17.88
C SER A 66 23.52 2.32 17.16
N SER A 67 23.95 1.17 16.65
CA SER A 67 23.11 0.29 15.80
C SER A 67 21.83 -0.20 16.48
N ASP A 68 21.85 -0.26 17.81
CA ASP A 68 20.81 -0.66 18.75
C ASP A 68 20.08 0.52 19.41
N TYR A 69 20.45 1.77 19.13
CA TYR A 69 19.83 2.95 19.73
C TYR A 69 18.33 3.00 19.38
N TRP A 70 17.48 3.20 20.41
CA TRP A 70 16.03 3.03 20.33
C TRP A 70 15.36 3.79 19.17
N ALA A 71 15.83 5.02 18.88
CA ALA A 71 15.26 5.86 17.83
C ALA A 71 15.94 5.69 16.47
N ARG A 72 17.00 4.87 16.35
CA ARG A 72 17.77 4.72 15.11
C ARG A 72 16.90 4.43 13.88
N PRO A 73 15.86 3.57 13.94
CA PRO A 73 14.98 3.36 12.80
C PRO A 73 14.23 4.62 12.34
N PHE A 74 13.72 5.44 13.27
CA PHE A 74 13.09 6.73 12.93
C PHE A 74 14.11 7.72 12.36
N ILE A 75 15.27 7.83 13.01
CA ILE A 75 16.34 8.77 12.65
C ILE A 75 16.89 8.44 11.25
N GLN A 76 17.24 7.17 10.99
CA GLN A 76 17.76 6.74 9.69
C GLN A 76 16.76 7.03 8.58
N ALA A 77 15.50 6.60 8.75
CA ALA A 77 14.50 6.78 7.71
C ALA A 77 14.18 8.27 7.44
N LEU A 78 14.21 9.15 8.45
CA LEU A 78 14.10 10.60 8.22
C LEU A 78 15.34 11.20 7.56
N ALA A 79 16.53 10.68 7.81
CA ALA A 79 17.76 11.11 7.16
C ALA A 79 17.77 10.70 5.67
N ASP A 80 17.38 9.46 5.37
CA ASP A 80 17.24 8.92 4.01
C ASP A 80 16.19 9.71 3.20
N ASN A 81 15.15 10.23 3.87
CA ASN A 81 14.13 11.11 3.27
C ASN A 81 14.49 12.61 3.30
N ASN A 82 15.74 12.97 3.64
CA ASN A 82 16.26 14.35 3.72
C ASN A 82 15.50 15.30 4.70
N VAL A 83 14.68 14.75 5.60
CA VAL A 83 13.92 15.51 6.60
C VAL A 83 14.84 16.01 7.72
N ILE A 84 15.76 15.16 8.16
CA ILE A 84 16.76 15.50 9.17
C ILE A 84 18.18 15.31 8.63
N SER A 85 19.13 16.01 9.22
CA SER A 85 20.56 15.88 8.90
C SER A 85 21.38 15.86 10.19
N GLY A 86 22.52 15.18 10.14
CA GLY A 86 23.56 15.33 11.15
C GLY A 86 24.17 16.74 11.16
N PHE A 87 25.00 16.99 12.16
CA PHE A 87 25.89 18.14 12.23
C PHE A 87 27.11 17.95 11.30
N PRO A 88 27.86 19.01 10.97
CA PRO A 88 29.05 18.91 10.12
C PRO A 88 30.18 18.00 10.66
N ASP A 89 30.14 17.66 11.95
CA ASP A 89 31.06 16.72 12.62
C ASP A 89 30.61 15.24 12.51
N GLY A 90 29.52 14.96 11.77
CA GLY A 90 28.95 13.63 11.60
C GLY A 90 28.04 13.16 12.76
N SER A 91 27.88 13.94 13.82
CA SER A 91 26.98 13.60 14.94
C SER A 91 25.51 13.91 14.63
N PHE A 92 24.58 13.23 15.29
CA PHE A 92 23.16 13.57 15.32
C PHE A 92 22.75 14.29 16.61
N ARG A 93 23.46 14.01 17.71
CA ARG A 93 23.22 14.48 19.09
C ARG A 93 21.83 14.11 19.61
N PRO A 94 21.46 12.80 19.62
CA PRO A 94 20.10 12.35 19.84
C PRO A 94 19.47 12.85 21.16
N ASN A 95 20.28 12.94 22.23
CA ASN A 95 19.81 13.36 23.56
C ASN A 95 19.82 14.89 23.77
N GLN A 96 20.26 15.69 22.78
CA GLN A 96 20.26 17.15 22.90
C GLN A 96 18.82 17.68 22.82
N GLY A 97 18.46 18.61 23.71
CA GLY A 97 17.17 19.31 23.68
C GLY A 97 17.04 20.24 22.47
N VAL A 98 15.86 20.26 21.84
CA VAL A 98 15.56 21.00 20.61
C VAL A 98 14.98 22.38 20.94
N THR A 99 15.52 23.43 20.33
CA THR A 99 14.93 24.78 20.42
C THR A 99 13.67 24.93 19.56
N ARG A 100 12.79 25.87 19.92
CA ARG A 100 11.57 26.16 19.13
C ARG A 100 11.88 26.55 17.68
N ALA A 101 13.00 27.21 17.42
CA ALA A 101 13.49 27.51 16.07
C ALA A 101 13.93 26.25 15.30
N GLU A 102 14.71 25.36 15.94
CA GLU A 102 15.10 24.08 15.34
C GLU A 102 13.90 23.20 15.04
N PHE A 103 12.91 23.14 15.95
CA PHE A 103 11.69 22.37 15.71
C PHE A 103 10.85 22.93 14.57
N ALA A 104 10.80 24.26 14.41
CA ALA A 104 10.18 24.89 13.24
C ALA A 104 10.88 24.51 11.93
N ALA A 105 12.21 24.45 11.91
CA ALA A 105 12.99 24.02 10.74
C ALA A 105 12.77 22.53 10.41
N LEU A 106 12.65 21.67 11.43
CA LEU A 106 12.29 20.26 11.27
C LEU A 106 10.87 20.09 10.71
N ILE A 107 9.89 20.86 11.20
CA ILE A 107 8.52 20.90 10.66
C ILE A 107 8.53 21.32 9.19
N GLN A 108 9.22 22.41 8.83
CA GLN A 108 9.26 22.91 7.45
C GLN A 108 9.85 21.86 6.47
N LYS A 109 10.91 21.14 6.88
CA LYS A 109 11.50 20.05 6.09
C LYS A 109 10.58 18.83 6.01
N ALA A 110 9.94 18.45 7.12
CA ALA A 110 9.02 17.31 7.15
C ALA A 110 7.78 17.60 6.29
N PHE A 111 7.19 18.79 6.40
CA PHE A 111 5.87 19.13 5.86
C PHE A 111 5.90 20.38 4.95
N PRO A 112 6.66 20.38 3.84
CA PRO A 112 6.88 21.58 3.02
C PRO A 112 5.62 22.10 2.32
N ASN A 113 4.67 21.20 2.01
CA ASN A 113 3.48 21.49 1.20
C ASN A 113 2.20 21.60 2.05
N GLN A 114 2.28 22.12 3.28
CA GLN A 114 1.10 22.30 4.13
C GLN A 114 0.34 23.59 3.83
N ASN A 115 -0.99 23.51 3.95
CA ASN A 115 -1.87 24.63 3.72
C ASN A 115 -1.67 25.72 4.79
N ARG A 116 -1.66 26.99 4.38
CA ARG A 116 -1.60 28.11 5.32
C ARG A 116 -3.00 28.35 5.90
N VAL A 117 -3.10 28.33 7.22
CA VAL A 117 -4.34 28.57 7.99
C VAL A 117 -4.40 29.98 8.59
N ARG A 118 -3.28 30.71 8.58
CA ARG A 118 -3.17 32.12 8.99
C ARG A 118 -1.97 32.77 8.32
N GLN A 119 -1.87 34.09 8.42
CA GLN A 119 -0.77 34.90 7.87
C GLN A 119 -0.01 35.58 9.02
N LEU A 120 1.32 35.65 8.94
CA LEU A 120 2.11 36.45 9.88
C LEU A 120 2.10 37.92 9.45
N SER A 121 1.91 38.84 10.39
CA SER A 121 1.96 40.29 10.14
C SER A 121 3.32 40.70 9.57
N ALA A 122 3.35 41.74 8.73
CA ALA A 122 4.57 42.21 8.06
C ALA A 122 5.74 42.59 9.01
N GLY A 123 5.44 42.87 10.29
CA GLY A 123 6.45 43.10 11.33
C GLY A 123 7.11 41.83 11.91
N GLY A 124 6.76 40.63 11.44
CA GLY A 124 7.29 39.37 11.94
C GLY A 124 6.95 39.10 13.41
N PHE A 125 7.81 38.37 14.11
CA PHE A 125 7.83 38.30 15.58
C PHE A 125 8.90 39.28 16.11
N SER A 126 8.62 39.94 17.24
CA SER A 126 9.48 40.99 17.81
C SER A 126 10.86 40.51 18.26
N ASP A 127 11.02 39.21 18.51
CA ASP A 127 12.26 38.56 18.92
C ASP A 127 12.88 37.66 17.83
N VAL A 128 12.37 37.74 16.59
CA VAL A 128 12.91 37.01 15.42
C VAL A 128 13.32 38.02 14.35
N PRO A 129 14.60 38.46 14.33
CA PRO A 129 15.12 39.34 13.29
C PRO A 129 14.95 38.74 11.88
N ALA A 130 14.74 39.58 10.87
CA ALA A 130 14.52 39.12 9.49
C ALA A 130 15.69 38.26 8.92
N GLY A 131 16.92 38.51 9.38
CA GLY A 131 18.11 37.70 9.04
C GLY A 131 18.37 36.50 9.95
N TYR A 132 17.48 36.18 10.89
CA TYR A 132 17.63 35.00 11.74
C TYR A 132 17.51 33.72 10.91
N TRP A 133 18.43 32.77 11.10
CA TRP A 133 18.59 31.60 10.23
C TRP A 133 17.29 30.78 10.04
N ALA A 134 16.44 30.71 11.07
CA ALA A 134 15.16 30.00 11.01
C ALA A 134 13.94 30.90 10.74
N ALA A 135 14.11 32.17 10.37
CA ALA A 135 12.98 33.11 10.21
C ALA A 135 11.92 32.59 9.22
N SER A 136 12.34 32.03 8.08
CA SER A 136 11.44 31.39 7.11
C SER A 136 10.72 30.17 7.69
N ALA A 137 11.44 29.32 8.44
CA ALA A 137 10.87 28.13 9.08
C ALA A 137 9.86 28.49 10.18
N ILE A 138 10.17 29.52 10.97
CA ILE A 138 9.30 30.06 12.03
C ILE A 138 8.02 30.64 11.41
N GLN A 139 8.14 31.42 10.33
CA GLN A 139 6.98 31.91 9.58
C GLN A 139 6.16 30.74 9.01
N ASN A 140 6.81 29.76 8.36
CA ASN A 140 6.11 28.61 7.79
C ASN A 140 5.35 27.81 8.85
N ALA A 141 6.01 27.42 9.94
CA ALA A 141 5.38 26.68 11.05
C ALA A 141 4.29 27.49 11.75
N TYR A 142 4.39 28.82 11.78
CA TYR A 142 3.30 29.68 12.23
C TYR A 142 2.12 29.64 11.25
N GLU A 143 2.33 29.98 9.98
CA GLU A 143 1.27 30.14 8.99
C GLU A 143 0.54 28.83 8.66
N THR A 144 1.23 27.69 8.74
CA THR A 144 0.65 26.33 8.59
C THR A 144 0.03 25.77 9.86
N GLY A 145 0.01 26.54 10.96
CA GLY A 145 -0.72 26.18 12.19
C GLY A 145 0.03 25.28 13.16
N PHE A 146 1.22 24.78 12.82
CA PHE A 146 2.01 23.94 13.73
C PHE A 146 2.42 24.69 15.00
N LEU A 147 3.06 25.86 14.90
CA LEU A 147 3.61 26.57 16.07
C LEU A 147 2.93 27.93 16.29
N ALA A 148 2.44 28.17 17.50
CA ALA A 148 1.97 29.49 17.91
C ALA A 148 3.10 30.33 18.55
N GLY A 149 3.00 31.66 18.42
CA GLY A 149 3.72 32.61 19.24
C GLY A 149 3.01 32.91 20.56
N TYR A 150 3.66 33.68 21.42
CA TYR A 150 3.20 34.14 22.72
C TYR A 150 2.62 35.57 22.63
N PRO A 151 1.85 36.02 23.66
CA PRO A 151 1.44 37.42 23.79
C PRO A 151 2.63 38.40 23.68
N GLY A 152 2.38 39.58 23.11
CA GLY A 152 3.44 40.54 22.77
C GLY A 152 4.14 40.26 21.43
N ASN A 153 3.59 39.35 20.62
CA ASN A 153 4.12 38.98 19.30
C ASN A 153 5.55 38.40 19.37
N VAL A 154 5.78 37.51 20.33
CA VAL A 154 7.10 36.90 20.65
C VAL A 154 7.05 35.42 20.27
N PHE A 155 8.08 34.87 19.63
CA PHE A 155 8.15 33.44 19.27
C PHE A 155 8.98 32.59 20.25
N ARG A 156 9.99 33.20 20.89
CA ARG A 156 11.03 32.59 21.74
C ARG A 156 11.86 31.54 21.01
N PRO A 157 12.61 31.92 19.95
CA PRO A 157 13.27 30.96 19.06
C PRO A 157 14.31 30.08 19.76
N ASN A 158 15.01 30.61 20.76
CA ASN A 158 16.09 29.90 21.48
C ASN A 158 15.60 29.14 22.73
N GLU A 159 14.31 29.22 23.10
CA GLU A 159 13.76 28.41 24.20
C GLU A 159 13.62 26.96 23.73
N GLN A 160 13.95 25.99 24.60
CA GLN A 160 13.74 24.58 24.29
C GLN A 160 12.24 24.27 24.25
N ILE A 161 11.78 23.58 23.20
CA ILE A 161 10.37 23.22 23.08
C ILE A 161 10.04 22.09 24.06
N GLN A 162 8.97 22.24 24.84
CA GLN A 162 8.49 21.16 25.71
C GLN A 162 7.86 20.05 24.87
N LYS A 163 8.01 18.79 25.30
CA LYS A 163 7.47 17.62 24.60
C LYS A 163 5.96 17.73 24.33
N VAL A 164 5.17 18.22 25.29
CA VAL A 164 3.74 18.45 25.08
C VAL A 164 3.44 19.52 24.02
N GLN A 165 4.25 20.59 23.95
CA GLN A 165 4.07 21.64 22.96
C GLN A 165 4.36 21.13 21.54
N ALA A 166 5.35 20.23 21.39
CA ALA A 166 5.67 19.59 20.12
C ALA A 166 4.57 18.63 19.66
N ILE A 167 3.96 17.87 20.58
CA ILE A 167 2.81 17.01 20.28
C ILE A 167 1.61 17.87 19.84
N VAL A 168 1.25 18.90 20.60
CA VAL A 168 0.20 19.87 20.23
C VAL A 168 0.47 20.48 18.85
N ALA A 169 1.71 20.83 18.56
CA ALA A 169 2.10 21.44 17.30
C ALA A 169 1.88 20.50 16.10
N VAL A 170 2.30 19.24 16.22
CA VAL A 170 2.09 18.24 15.18
C VAL A 170 0.60 17.94 15.00
N THR A 171 -0.16 17.72 16.09
CA THR A 171 -1.61 17.44 15.98
C THR A 171 -2.36 18.57 15.27
N ASN A 172 -2.11 19.82 15.66
CA ASN A 172 -2.81 20.99 15.13
C ASN A 172 -2.38 21.30 13.68
N GLY A 173 -1.07 21.24 13.39
CA GLY A 173 -0.53 21.54 12.07
C GLY A 173 -0.88 20.51 10.99
N LEU A 174 -1.11 19.25 11.38
CA LEU A 174 -1.66 18.22 10.49
C LEU A 174 -3.20 18.26 10.39
N GLY A 175 -3.88 19.13 11.14
CA GLY A 175 -5.35 19.24 11.14
C GLY A 175 -6.06 18.00 11.69
N LEU A 176 -5.43 17.23 12.58
CA LEU A 176 -6.02 15.98 13.08
C LEU A 176 -7.21 16.26 14.00
N THR A 177 -8.32 15.62 13.70
CA THR A 177 -9.54 15.65 14.52
C THR A 177 -9.68 14.35 15.31
N ALA A 178 -10.37 14.41 16.45
CA ALA A 178 -10.77 13.22 17.17
C ALA A 178 -11.74 12.39 16.31
N SER A 179 -11.48 11.09 16.18
CA SER A 179 -12.45 10.14 15.62
C SER A 179 -13.76 10.24 16.41
N SER A 180 -14.89 10.31 15.71
CA SER A 180 -16.20 10.69 16.28
C SER A 180 -16.88 9.63 17.16
N THR A 181 -16.10 8.76 17.80
CA THR A 181 -16.55 7.83 18.83
C THR A 181 -16.55 8.55 20.18
N GLY A 182 -17.74 8.88 20.67
CA GLY A 182 -17.97 9.82 21.78
C GLY A 182 -17.61 9.32 23.19
N THR A 183 -16.36 8.96 23.44
CA THR A 183 -15.78 8.90 24.78
C THR A 183 -14.53 9.77 24.85
N SER A 184 -14.48 10.65 25.85
CA SER A 184 -13.23 11.30 26.26
C SER A 184 -12.28 10.19 26.70
N SER A 185 -11.32 9.82 25.85
CA SER A 185 -10.36 8.77 26.21
C SER A 185 -9.52 9.26 27.38
N ASP A 186 -9.69 8.61 28.53
CA ASP A 186 -8.92 8.92 29.71
C ASP A 186 -7.45 8.65 29.44
N LEU A 187 -6.65 9.71 29.41
CA LEU A 187 -5.21 9.65 29.20
C LEU A 187 -4.49 8.84 30.29
N SER A 188 -5.11 8.63 31.47
CA SER A 188 -4.59 7.74 32.51
C SER A 188 -4.42 6.28 32.05
N THR A 189 -5.17 5.85 31.03
CA THR A 189 -5.05 4.51 30.44
C THR A 189 -3.78 4.33 29.60
N TYR A 190 -3.22 5.45 29.10
CA TYR A 190 -1.99 5.48 28.30
C TYR A 190 -0.78 5.96 29.11
N TYR A 191 -0.97 6.88 30.05
CA TYR A 191 0.11 7.60 30.73
C TYR A 191 -0.03 7.58 32.25
N ASN A 192 1.02 7.12 32.93
CA ASN A 192 1.16 7.18 34.39
C ASN A 192 1.16 8.63 34.90
N ASP A 193 1.68 9.56 34.09
CA ASP A 193 1.77 10.99 34.35
C ASP A 193 0.71 11.83 33.61
N ALA A 194 -0.43 11.24 33.26
CA ALA A 194 -1.53 11.93 32.57
C ALA A 194 -1.98 13.24 33.27
N SER A 195 -1.90 13.30 34.60
CA SER A 195 -2.23 14.48 35.40
C SER A 195 -1.24 15.65 35.27
N ALA A 196 -0.03 15.41 34.73
CA ALA A 196 0.95 16.45 34.43
C ALA A 196 0.70 17.14 33.07
N ILE A 197 -0.25 16.63 32.27
CA ILE A 197 -0.61 17.18 30.96
C ILE A 197 -1.45 18.44 31.16
N PRO A 198 -1.03 19.62 30.68
CA PRO A 198 -1.81 20.85 30.81
C PRO A 198 -3.15 20.74 30.09
N ASN A 199 -4.22 21.30 30.69
CA ASN A 199 -5.59 21.25 30.15
C ASN A 199 -5.71 21.66 28.67
N TYR A 200 -4.91 22.65 28.23
CA TYR A 200 -4.91 23.12 26.83
C TYR A 200 -4.43 22.06 25.83
N ALA A 201 -3.64 21.08 26.29
CA ALA A 201 -3.01 20.06 25.46
C ALA A 201 -3.75 18.72 25.47
N VAL A 202 -4.62 18.46 26.46
CA VAL A 202 -5.29 17.16 26.66
C VAL A 202 -5.92 16.63 25.37
N ASN A 203 -6.69 17.46 24.66
CA ASN A 203 -7.32 17.05 23.39
C ASN A 203 -6.29 16.71 22.30
N SER A 204 -5.27 17.56 22.12
CA SER A 204 -4.26 17.34 21.08
C SER A 204 -3.34 16.15 21.38
N VAL A 205 -3.08 15.87 22.66
CA VAL A 205 -2.36 14.66 23.11
C VAL A 205 -3.23 13.44 22.88
N THR A 206 -4.49 13.42 23.31
CA THR A 206 -5.46 12.35 23.01
C THR A 206 -5.47 11.99 21.53
N ILE A 207 -5.62 12.97 20.64
CA ILE A 207 -5.67 12.74 19.20
C ILE A 207 -4.34 12.18 18.68
N ALA A 208 -3.19 12.68 19.15
CA ALA A 208 -1.89 12.14 18.78
C ALA A 208 -1.68 10.70 19.26
N THR A 209 -2.08 10.39 20.50
CA THR A 209 -2.00 9.05 21.09
C THR A 209 -2.85 8.05 20.31
N GLN A 210 -4.13 8.37 20.08
CA GLN A 210 -5.04 7.56 19.26
C GLN A 210 -4.60 7.45 17.79
N SER A 211 -3.81 8.42 17.32
CA SER A 211 -3.23 8.39 15.97
C SER A 211 -1.96 7.55 15.84
N ASN A 212 -1.43 7.00 16.94
CA ASN A 212 -0.11 6.36 17.06
C ASN A 212 1.07 7.29 16.73
N ILE A 213 0.91 8.60 16.99
CA ILE A 213 1.94 9.63 16.71
C ILE A 213 2.92 9.81 17.87
N VAL A 214 2.44 9.65 19.11
CA VAL A 214 3.30 9.84 20.29
C VAL A 214 4.27 8.68 20.43
N VAL A 215 5.55 8.98 20.68
CA VAL A 215 6.59 7.99 20.99
C VAL A 215 7.25 8.37 22.31
N ASN A 216 7.36 7.40 23.22
CA ASN A 216 7.83 7.58 24.59
C ASN A 216 8.94 6.57 24.92
N TYR A 217 10.08 7.10 25.36
CA TYR A 217 11.26 6.33 25.74
C TYR A 217 11.80 6.86 27.08
N PRO A 218 12.32 6.01 27.99
CA PRO A 218 12.38 4.55 27.91
C PRO A 218 11.08 3.84 28.31
N ASP A 219 10.18 4.49 29.04
CA ASP A 219 8.87 3.94 29.41
C ASP A 219 7.78 4.52 28.49
N VAL A 220 7.11 3.64 27.72
CA VAL A 220 6.03 4.01 26.81
C VAL A 220 4.86 4.69 27.55
N LYS A 221 4.65 4.37 28.84
CA LYS A 221 3.60 4.94 29.69
C LYS A 221 4.01 6.24 30.41
N GLN A 222 5.18 6.80 30.12
CA GLN A 222 5.65 8.03 30.73
C GLN A 222 5.81 9.13 29.66
N LEU A 223 4.86 10.06 29.60
CA LEU A 223 4.85 11.10 28.57
C LEU A 223 5.92 12.17 28.81
N ASN A 224 6.16 12.55 30.08
CA ASN A 224 7.02 13.65 30.51
C ASN A 224 6.65 15.00 29.83
N PRO A 225 5.38 15.45 29.91
CA PRO A 225 4.85 16.52 29.07
C PRO A 225 5.61 17.85 29.19
N GLN A 226 6.12 18.17 30.38
CA GLN A 226 6.79 19.44 30.68
C GLN A 226 8.31 19.42 30.40
N GLN A 227 8.91 18.27 30.09
CA GLN A 227 10.33 18.17 29.81
C GLN A 227 10.68 18.74 28.42
N PRO A 228 11.90 19.29 28.23
CA PRO A 228 12.43 19.61 26.91
C PRO A 228 12.43 18.39 25.97
N LEU A 229 11.94 18.57 24.75
CA LEU A 229 11.97 17.53 23.72
C LEU A 229 13.39 17.29 23.22
N THR A 230 13.86 16.04 23.22
CA THR A 230 15.16 15.68 22.64
C THR A 230 15.11 15.53 21.12
N ARG A 231 16.27 15.61 20.44
CA ARG A 231 16.37 15.40 18.97
C ARG A 231 15.90 14.02 18.53
N ALA A 232 16.12 12.98 19.33
CA ALA A 232 15.62 11.63 19.09
C ALA A 232 14.08 11.55 19.18
N GLU A 233 13.48 12.15 20.22
CA GLU A 233 12.02 12.20 20.34
C GLU A 233 11.37 13.05 19.25
N ALA A 234 12.01 14.17 18.87
CA ALA A 234 11.55 14.99 17.74
C ALA A 234 11.55 14.19 16.43
N ALA A 235 12.61 13.41 16.17
CA ALA A 235 12.68 12.52 15.01
C ALA A 235 11.59 11.43 15.07
N ALA A 236 11.39 10.78 16.22
CA ALA A 236 10.36 9.75 16.37
C ALA A 236 8.93 10.31 16.15
N LEU A 237 8.62 11.46 16.75
CA LEU A 237 7.34 12.17 16.63
C LEU A 237 7.05 12.57 15.17
N LEU A 238 8.03 13.20 14.50
CA LEU A 238 7.88 13.65 13.11
C LEU A 238 7.80 12.47 12.14
N TYR A 239 8.49 11.37 12.43
CA TYR A 239 8.39 10.14 11.64
C TYR A 239 6.98 9.54 11.70
N GLN A 240 6.42 9.33 12.91
CA GLN A 240 5.05 8.80 13.01
C GLN A 240 4.02 9.73 12.37
N ALA A 241 4.21 11.04 12.50
CA ALA A 241 3.40 12.06 11.85
C ALA A 241 3.45 11.96 10.29
N LEU A 242 4.62 11.67 9.72
CA LEU A 242 4.78 11.42 8.28
C LEU A 242 4.21 10.07 7.84
N ALA A 243 4.35 9.03 8.66
CA ALA A 243 3.76 7.72 8.42
C ALA A 243 2.22 7.81 8.43
N LYS A 244 1.64 8.61 9.34
CA LYS A 244 0.20 8.88 9.40
C LYS A 244 -0.34 9.59 8.17
N GLN A 245 0.48 10.42 7.50
CA GLN A 245 0.15 11.01 6.19
C GLN A 245 0.45 10.08 4.99
N GLY A 246 0.93 8.85 5.22
CA GLY A 246 1.32 7.92 4.15
C GLY A 246 2.55 8.38 3.34
N ARG A 247 3.35 9.31 3.90
CA ARG A 247 4.51 9.91 3.21
C ARG A 247 5.82 9.18 3.46
N VAL A 248 5.88 8.38 4.51
CA VAL A 248 6.89 7.33 4.73
C VAL A 248 6.16 6.03 5.05
N GLN A 249 6.80 4.89 4.81
CA GLN A 249 6.28 3.61 5.29
C GLN A 249 6.26 3.60 6.83
N PRO A 250 5.32 2.89 7.49
CA PRO A 250 5.40 2.64 8.94
C PRO A 250 6.68 1.86 9.31
N ILE A 251 7.11 1.97 10.57
CA ILE A 251 8.20 1.13 11.09
C ILE A 251 7.77 -0.32 11.11
N ALA A 252 8.63 -1.21 10.61
CA ALA A 252 8.39 -2.65 10.61
C ALA A 252 8.14 -3.16 12.04
N SER A 253 7.05 -3.93 12.21
CA SER A 253 6.53 -4.38 13.52
C SER A 253 7.50 -5.26 14.32
N ASN A 254 8.53 -5.82 13.67
CA ASN A 254 9.58 -6.62 14.28
C ASN A 254 10.75 -5.82 14.85
N LEU A 255 10.80 -4.49 14.67
CA LEU A 255 11.89 -3.65 15.17
C LEU A 255 11.63 -3.21 16.61
N PRO A 256 12.62 -3.29 17.54
CA PRO A 256 12.44 -2.88 18.93
C PRO A 256 11.96 -1.44 19.13
N ALA A 257 12.14 -0.56 18.15
CA ALA A 257 11.65 0.82 18.19
C ALA A 257 10.11 0.93 18.29
N THR A 258 9.36 -0.09 17.86
CA THR A 258 7.88 -0.03 17.88
C THR A 258 7.30 -0.05 19.28
N GLN A 259 7.95 -0.73 20.24
CA GLN A 259 7.48 -0.83 21.64
C GLN A 259 7.35 0.53 22.35
N TYR A 260 7.99 1.57 21.80
CA TYR A 260 7.96 2.94 22.32
C TYR A 260 6.86 3.79 21.69
N ILE A 261 6.19 3.32 20.64
CA ILE A 261 5.07 4.02 20.01
C ILE A 261 3.84 3.86 20.92
N VAL A 262 3.30 4.96 21.42
CA VAL A 262 2.14 4.90 22.31
C VAL A 262 0.91 4.53 21.46
N GLY A 263 0.26 3.42 21.82
CA GLY A 263 -0.82 2.82 21.03
C GLY A 263 -0.33 1.83 19.95
N GLY A 264 0.92 1.96 19.49
CA GLY A 264 1.55 1.03 18.54
C GLY A 264 2.27 -0.11 19.25
N THR A 265 1.91 -1.36 18.93
CA THR A 265 2.54 -2.58 19.49
C THR A 265 2.60 -2.62 21.02
N GLN A 266 1.50 -3.04 21.66
CA GLN A 266 1.60 -3.60 23.01
C GLN A 266 2.53 -4.82 22.95
N THR A 267 3.39 -5.01 23.95
CA THR A 267 4.22 -6.21 24.11
C THR A 267 3.33 -7.42 24.40
N GLY A 268 2.93 -8.13 23.35
CA GLY A 268 2.08 -9.30 23.40
C GLY A 268 1.70 -9.79 22.00
N THR A 269 1.15 -10.99 21.91
CA THR A 269 0.72 -11.59 20.64
C THR A 269 -0.48 -10.83 20.05
N ASP A 270 -0.37 -10.36 18.80
CA ASP A 270 -1.48 -9.71 18.08
C ASP A 270 -2.59 -10.72 17.73
N ILE A 271 -3.77 -10.24 17.34
CA ILE A 271 -4.94 -11.09 17.04
C ILE A 271 -4.62 -12.18 16.01
N VAL A 272 -3.87 -11.87 14.95
CA VAL A 272 -3.59 -12.82 13.86
C VAL A 272 -2.54 -13.83 14.31
N SER A 273 -1.50 -13.40 15.02
CA SER A 273 -0.50 -14.29 15.61
C SER A 273 -1.08 -15.16 16.73
N LEU A 274 -2.04 -14.64 17.50
CA LEU A 274 -2.70 -15.35 18.59
C LEU A 274 -3.67 -16.40 18.03
N ALA A 275 -4.45 -16.04 17.00
CA ALA A 275 -5.24 -17.00 16.24
C ALA A 275 -4.36 -18.07 15.57
N ALA A 276 -3.22 -17.69 15.00
CA ALA A 276 -2.24 -18.63 14.42
C ALA A 276 -1.65 -19.61 15.45
N SER A 277 -1.52 -19.19 16.71
CA SER A 277 -1.05 -20.03 17.82
C SER A 277 -2.13 -20.92 18.43
N SER A 278 -3.41 -20.73 18.06
CA SER A 278 -4.52 -21.53 18.57
C SER A 278 -4.80 -22.74 17.69
N ASN A 279 -4.87 -23.92 18.32
CA ASN A 279 -5.24 -25.18 17.68
C ASN A 279 -6.70 -25.21 17.15
N SER A 280 -7.51 -24.18 17.43
CA SER A 280 -8.93 -24.12 17.06
C SER A 280 -9.30 -22.97 16.13
N LEU A 281 -8.33 -22.17 15.67
CA LEU A 281 -8.55 -21.00 14.79
C LEU A 281 -7.69 -21.06 13.51
N THR A 282 -7.26 -22.26 13.11
CA THR A 282 -6.29 -22.46 12.03
C THR A 282 -6.88 -22.13 10.66
N THR A 283 -8.14 -22.49 10.42
CA THR A 283 -8.91 -22.19 9.21
C THR A 283 -9.15 -20.70 9.06
N LEU A 284 -9.58 -20.02 10.13
CA LEU A 284 -9.76 -18.56 10.15
C LEU A 284 -8.45 -17.86 9.74
N THR A 285 -7.34 -18.28 10.33
CA THR A 285 -6.03 -17.68 10.08
C THR A 285 -5.57 -17.89 8.63
N SER A 286 -5.86 -19.05 8.04
CA SER A 286 -5.64 -19.31 6.61
C SER A 286 -6.46 -18.37 5.72
N LEU A 287 -7.76 -18.22 6.01
CA LEU A 287 -8.68 -17.35 5.27
C LEU A 287 -8.31 -15.86 5.38
N LEU A 288 -7.86 -15.39 6.56
CA LEU A 288 -7.36 -14.03 6.76
C LEU A 288 -6.11 -13.73 5.93
N ARG A 289 -5.18 -14.69 5.80
CA ARG A 289 -4.00 -14.56 4.93
C ARG A 289 -4.40 -14.57 3.45
N THR A 290 -5.25 -15.51 3.03
CA THR A 290 -5.69 -15.64 1.63
C THR A 290 -6.48 -14.43 1.15
N SER A 291 -7.29 -13.80 2.01
CA SER A 291 -8.03 -12.57 1.71
C SER A 291 -7.16 -11.30 1.73
N GLY A 292 -6.06 -11.30 2.48
CA GLY A 292 -5.22 -10.10 2.73
C GLY A 292 -5.65 -9.29 3.95
N LEU A 293 -6.68 -9.72 4.68
CA LEU A 293 -7.14 -9.09 5.93
C LEU A 293 -6.16 -9.29 7.10
N ALA A 294 -5.25 -10.28 7.01
CA ALA A 294 -4.20 -10.50 8.01
C ALA A 294 -3.34 -9.24 8.26
N ASP A 295 -2.89 -8.57 7.19
CA ASP A 295 -2.02 -7.38 7.30
C ASP A 295 -2.75 -6.20 7.96
N ILE A 296 -4.08 -6.13 7.80
CA ILE A 296 -4.95 -5.13 8.42
C ILE A 296 -5.15 -5.46 9.91
N LEU A 297 -5.46 -6.71 10.23
CA LEU A 297 -5.66 -7.16 11.62
C LEU A 297 -4.35 -7.33 12.42
N GLN A 298 -3.19 -7.15 11.79
CA GLN A 298 -1.89 -6.99 12.43
C GLN A 298 -1.53 -5.52 12.71
N GLN A 299 -2.26 -4.56 12.13
CA GLN A 299 -2.07 -3.15 12.49
C GLN A 299 -2.43 -2.90 13.96
N PRO A 300 -1.95 -1.80 14.56
CA PRO A 300 -2.44 -1.37 15.87
C PRO A 300 -3.96 -1.16 15.84
N GLY A 301 -4.64 -1.81 16.79
CA GLY A 301 -6.09 -1.72 16.96
C GLY A 301 -6.49 -0.56 17.88
N PRO A 302 -7.51 -0.73 18.75
CA PRO A 302 -8.08 -2.00 19.17
C PRO A 302 -9.17 -2.57 18.24
N TYR A 303 -9.20 -3.90 18.11
CA TYR A 303 -10.27 -4.66 17.44
C TYR A 303 -10.96 -5.64 18.39
N THR A 304 -12.20 -6.01 18.06
CA THR A 304 -12.91 -7.15 18.66
C THR A 304 -13.24 -8.12 17.53
N VAL A 305 -12.70 -9.34 17.59
CA VAL A 305 -12.90 -10.35 16.54
C VAL A 305 -13.71 -11.50 17.11
N PHE A 306 -14.91 -11.68 16.55
CA PHE A 306 -15.75 -12.85 16.81
C PHE A 306 -15.26 -14.03 15.96
N ALA A 307 -14.22 -14.71 16.42
CA ALA A 307 -13.48 -15.68 15.63
C ALA A 307 -14.21 -17.03 15.52
N PRO A 308 -14.67 -17.49 14.33
CA PRO A 308 -15.25 -18.82 14.21
C PRO A 308 -14.17 -19.88 14.40
N THR A 309 -14.51 -20.89 15.19
CA THR A 309 -13.63 -22.05 15.43
C THR A 309 -13.52 -22.93 14.19
N ASP A 310 -12.48 -23.77 14.13
CA ASP A 310 -12.33 -24.79 13.09
C ASP A 310 -13.53 -25.75 13.05
N GLN A 311 -14.20 -25.99 14.18
CA GLN A 311 -15.47 -26.70 14.24
C GLN A 311 -16.63 -25.91 13.61
N ALA A 312 -16.68 -24.58 13.79
CA ALA A 312 -17.67 -23.71 13.13
C ALA A 312 -17.51 -23.74 11.60
N PHE A 313 -16.27 -23.72 11.12
CA PHE A 313 -15.96 -23.87 9.70
C PHE A 313 -16.28 -25.28 9.17
N ALA A 314 -16.01 -26.33 9.96
CA ALA A 314 -16.36 -27.71 9.60
C ALA A 314 -17.88 -28.00 9.64
N ALA A 315 -18.67 -27.17 10.33
CA ALA A 315 -20.13 -27.23 10.33
C ALA A 315 -20.76 -26.59 9.08
N LEU A 316 -20.01 -25.78 8.31
CA LEU A 316 -20.43 -25.38 6.97
C LEU A 316 -20.41 -26.59 6.02
N PRO A 317 -21.29 -26.65 5.01
CA PRO A 317 -21.15 -27.62 3.93
C PRO A 317 -19.75 -27.52 3.31
N ALA A 318 -19.08 -28.67 3.11
CA ALA A 318 -17.69 -28.69 2.65
C ALA A 318 -17.48 -27.96 1.31
N ALA A 319 -18.51 -27.96 0.44
CA ALA A 319 -18.53 -27.17 -0.79
C ALA A 319 -18.44 -25.66 -0.53
N THR A 320 -19.17 -25.12 0.44
CA THR A 320 -19.16 -23.68 0.80
C THR A 320 -17.76 -23.24 1.18
N LEU A 321 -17.07 -24.02 2.02
CA LEU A 321 -15.74 -23.67 2.51
C LEU A 321 -14.69 -23.73 1.39
N GLN A 322 -14.76 -24.74 0.52
CA GLN A 322 -13.91 -24.81 -0.68
C GLN A 322 -14.17 -23.62 -1.62
N GLN A 323 -15.43 -23.21 -1.79
CA GLN A 323 -15.81 -22.10 -2.65
C GLN A 323 -15.47 -20.74 -2.03
N LEU A 324 -15.54 -20.57 -0.72
CA LEU A 324 -15.05 -19.37 -0.05
C LEU A 324 -13.52 -19.22 -0.17
N GLN A 325 -12.79 -20.33 -0.32
CA GLN A 325 -11.34 -20.32 -0.60
C GLN A 325 -10.99 -20.10 -2.07
N GLN A 326 -11.94 -20.24 -2.99
CA GLN A 326 -11.71 -20.00 -4.42
C GLN A 326 -11.44 -18.51 -4.67
N PRO A 327 -10.40 -18.14 -5.44
CA PRO A 327 -10.11 -16.75 -5.82
C PRO A 327 -11.32 -16.01 -6.40
N GLU A 328 -12.16 -16.75 -7.11
CA GLU A 328 -13.47 -16.36 -7.65
C GLU A 328 -14.36 -15.62 -6.64
N ASN A 329 -14.34 -16.02 -5.38
CA ASN A 329 -15.23 -15.55 -4.33
C ASN A 329 -14.50 -14.73 -3.26
N ARG A 330 -13.29 -14.23 -3.56
CA ARG A 330 -12.45 -13.47 -2.62
C ARG A 330 -13.17 -12.25 -2.04
N ASP A 331 -13.98 -11.55 -2.82
CA ASP A 331 -14.74 -10.39 -2.33
C ASP A 331 -15.81 -10.80 -1.30
N ALA A 332 -16.51 -11.91 -1.55
CA ALA A 332 -17.44 -12.49 -0.58
C ALA A 332 -16.72 -12.99 0.68
N LEU A 333 -15.52 -13.57 0.53
CA LEU A 333 -14.67 -13.96 1.66
C LEU A 333 -14.24 -12.73 2.48
N ILE A 334 -13.78 -11.65 1.84
CA ILE A 334 -13.41 -10.39 2.52
C ILE A 334 -14.61 -9.87 3.31
N LYS A 335 -15.79 -9.75 2.68
CA LYS A 335 -17.02 -9.34 3.36
C LYS A 335 -17.34 -10.20 4.58
N ILE A 336 -17.37 -11.53 4.40
CA ILE A 336 -17.66 -12.46 5.50
C ILE A 336 -16.64 -12.27 6.64
N LEU A 337 -15.34 -12.23 6.35
CA LEU A 337 -14.31 -12.10 7.38
C LEU A 337 -14.38 -10.74 8.11
N SER A 338 -14.53 -9.63 7.38
CA SER A 338 -14.68 -8.29 7.94
C SER A 338 -15.95 -8.13 8.81
N TYR A 339 -17.01 -8.89 8.54
CA TYR A 339 -18.23 -8.92 9.36
C TYR A 339 -18.03 -9.62 10.73
N HIS A 340 -16.94 -10.37 10.89
CA HIS A 340 -16.53 -10.88 12.21
C HIS A 340 -15.69 -9.86 13.01
N VAL A 341 -15.32 -8.72 12.41
CA VAL A 341 -14.45 -7.69 13.01
C VAL A 341 -15.30 -6.49 13.42
N VAL A 342 -15.24 -6.11 14.70
CA VAL A 342 -15.81 -4.88 15.25
C VAL A 342 -14.67 -3.95 15.66
N PRO A 343 -14.66 -2.66 15.24
CA PRO A 343 -13.70 -1.67 15.74
C PRO A 343 -13.89 -1.40 17.25
N GLY A 344 -12.79 -1.28 18.00
CA GLY A 344 -12.80 -1.16 19.46
C GLY A 344 -12.48 -2.47 20.17
N ALA A 345 -11.99 -2.41 21.41
CA ALA A 345 -11.84 -3.60 22.28
C ALA A 345 -13.04 -3.65 23.23
N VAL A 346 -13.89 -4.66 23.06
CA VAL A 346 -15.10 -4.86 23.85
C VAL A 346 -15.02 -6.24 24.52
N THR A 347 -14.78 -6.26 25.83
CA THR A 347 -14.79 -7.49 26.63
C THR A 347 -16.21 -8.01 26.85
N SER A 348 -16.37 -9.27 27.28
CA SER A 348 -17.69 -9.85 27.56
C SER A 348 -18.50 -9.05 28.59
N SER A 349 -17.81 -8.46 29.57
CA SER A 349 -18.36 -7.55 30.57
C SER A 349 -18.78 -6.17 30.04
N GLN A 350 -18.34 -5.80 28.84
CA GLN A 350 -18.71 -4.56 28.15
C GLN A 350 -19.75 -4.80 27.03
N LEU A 351 -19.94 -6.05 26.60
CA LEU A 351 -21.00 -6.42 25.69
C LEU A 351 -22.36 -6.17 26.37
N SER A 352 -23.22 -5.44 25.65
CA SER A 352 -24.61 -5.17 26.03
C SER A 352 -25.53 -5.73 24.94
N ALA A 353 -26.76 -6.11 25.30
CA ALA A 353 -27.72 -6.57 24.31
C ALA A 353 -28.09 -5.45 23.33
N GLY A 354 -28.04 -5.72 22.03
CA GLY A 354 -28.24 -4.73 20.97
C GLY A 354 -27.22 -4.84 19.82
N GLU A 355 -27.21 -3.86 18.93
CA GLU A 355 -26.39 -3.87 17.72
C GLU A 355 -24.96 -3.35 17.94
N LEU A 356 -23.97 -4.06 17.41
CA LEU A 356 -22.60 -3.60 17.26
C LEU A 356 -22.24 -3.48 15.78
N ARG A 357 -21.74 -2.31 15.37
CA ARG A 357 -21.34 -2.04 13.99
C ARG A 357 -20.02 -2.73 13.65
N THR A 358 -20.02 -3.58 12.63
CA THR A 358 -18.80 -4.27 12.15
C THR A 358 -18.01 -3.39 11.18
N SER A 359 -16.83 -3.86 10.79
CA SER A 359 -15.99 -3.25 9.75
C SER A 359 -16.64 -3.25 8.36
N GLU A 360 -17.58 -4.18 8.10
CA GLU A 360 -18.45 -4.16 6.91
C GLU A 360 -19.60 -3.16 6.99
N GLN A 361 -19.67 -2.34 8.04
CA GLN A 361 -20.73 -1.37 8.32
C GLN A 361 -22.11 -1.98 8.67
N SER A 362 -22.41 -3.20 8.21
CA SER A 362 -23.54 -4.02 8.66
C SER A 362 -23.38 -4.37 10.15
N PRO A 363 -24.42 -4.20 10.99
CA PRO A 363 -24.34 -4.54 12.41
C PRO A 363 -24.49 -6.04 12.68
N VAL A 364 -23.85 -6.52 13.75
CA VAL A 364 -24.15 -7.81 14.40
C VAL A 364 -24.99 -7.56 15.65
N ASN A 365 -25.96 -8.44 15.93
CA ASN A 365 -26.86 -8.32 17.07
C ASN A 365 -26.36 -9.17 18.25
N ILE A 366 -26.01 -8.52 19.35
CA ILE A 366 -25.59 -9.17 20.60
C ILE A 366 -26.82 -9.53 21.43
N LYS A 367 -26.91 -10.80 21.82
CA LYS A 367 -27.93 -11.34 22.73
C LYS A 367 -27.24 -11.89 23.97
N ILE A 368 -27.73 -11.51 25.15
CA ILE A 368 -27.21 -11.94 26.44
C ILE A 368 -28.30 -12.75 27.14
N ASP A 369 -28.01 -14.03 27.39
CA ASP A 369 -28.81 -14.89 28.26
C ASP A 369 -28.21 -14.87 29.67
N SER A 370 -28.76 -13.98 30.51
CA SER A 370 -28.33 -13.82 31.89
C SER A 370 -28.66 -15.02 32.79
N ALA A 371 -29.55 -15.93 32.38
CA ALA A 371 -29.89 -17.12 33.17
C ALA A 371 -28.83 -18.22 33.00
N ASN A 372 -28.26 -18.34 31.80
CA ASN A 372 -27.19 -19.30 31.49
C ASN A 372 -25.79 -18.66 31.43
N ASN A 373 -25.67 -17.36 31.72
CA ASN A 373 -24.45 -16.56 31.59
C ASN A 373 -23.80 -16.69 30.18
N GLN A 374 -24.64 -16.74 29.14
CA GLN A 374 -24.22 -17.03 27.77
C GLN A 374 -24.40 -15.81 26.87
N VAL A 375 -23.33 -15.40 26.18
CA VAL A 375 -23.39 -14.39 25.12
C VAL A 375 -23.50 -15.06 23.76
N SER A 376 -24.30 -14.48 22.87
CA SER A 376 -24.39 -14.88 21.46
C SER A 376 -24.43 -13.68 20.52
N VAL A 377 -23.90 -13.87 19.32
CA VAL A 377 -23.75 -12.89 18.24
C VAL A 377 -24.57 -13.38 17.06
N ASN A 378 -25.63 -12.66 16.71
CA ASN A 378 -26.73 -13.15 15.87
C ASN A 378 -27.32 -14.45 16.44
N ASN A 379 -26.89 -15.61 15.94
CA ASN A 379 -27.26 -16.93 16.49
C ASN A 379 -26.04 -17.72 17.01
N ALA A 380 -24.82 -17.28 16.67
CA ALA A 380 -23.57 -17.91 17.08
C ALA A 380 -23.32 -17.69 18.58
N ARG A 381 -23.11 -18.75 19.34
CA ARG A 381 -22.72 -18.71 20.75
C ARG A 381 -21.22 -18.45 20.88
N VAL A 382 -20.84 -17.58 21.82
CA VAL A 382 -19.46 -17.43 22.26
C VAL A 382 -19.07 -18.66 23.10
N ILE A 383 -18.13 -19.46 22.62
CA ILE A 383 -17.58 -20.63 23.32
C ILE A 383 -16.48 -20.19 24.29
N GLN A 384 -15.63 -19.26 23.87
CA GLN A 384 -14.53 -18.74 24.66
C GLN A 384 -14.47 -17.21 24.51
N ALA A 385 -14.77 -16.49 25.59
CA ALA A 385 -14.72 -15.03 25.60
C ALA A 385 -13.35 -14.51 26.09
N ASP A 386 -13.11 -13.22 25.85
CA ASP A 386 -12.03 -12.43 26.46
C ASP A 386 -10.61 -12.98 26.24
N VAL A 387 -10.36 -13.58 25.08
CA VAL A 387 -9.00 -13.96 24.66
C VAL A 387 -8.24 -12.69 24.26
N LYS A 388 -7.48 -12.14 25.21
CA LYS A 388 -6.78 -10.85 25.06
C LYS A 388 -5.59 -10.97 24.10
N ALA A 389 -5.53 -10.06 23.14
CA ALA A 389 -4.42 -9.87 22.21
C ALA A 389 -3.79 -8.48 22.41
N SER A 390 -2.59 -8.26 21.85
CA SER A 390 -1.90 -6.95 21.95
C SER A 390 -2.59 -5.81 21.21
N ASN A 391 -3.41 -6.12 20.20
CA ASN A 391 -4.19 -5.16 19.43
C ASN A 391 -5.71 -5.38 19.52
N GLY A 392 -6.20 -6.10 20.56
CA GLY A 392 -7.64 -6.24 20.78
C GLY A 392 -8.08 -7.46 21.59
N VAL A 393 -9.29 -7.94 21.32
CA VAL A 393 -9.91 -9.10 22.00
C VAL A 393 -10.49 -10.06 20.97
N ILE A 394 -10.28 -11.35 21.18
CA ILE A 394 -10.93 -12.44 20.45
C ILE A 394 -12.04 -13.04 21.31
N HIS A 395 -13.21 -13.24 20.71
CA HIS A 395 -14.30 -14.04 21.25
C HIS A 395 -14.54 -15.21 20.29
N ALA A 396 -14.16 -16.42 20.67
CA ALA A 396 -14.31 -17.60 19.80
C ALA A 396 -15.78 -18.05 19.75
N ILE A 397 -16.31 -18.27 18.55
CA ILE A 397 -17.72 -18.62 18.31
C ILE A 397 -17.92 -19.99 17.63
N ASN A 398 -19.10 -20.57 17.80
CA ASN A 398 -19.46 -21.91 17.28
C ASN A 398 -19.97 -21.94 15.83
N GLU A 399 -20.25 -20.79 15.22
CA GLU A 399 -20.84 -20.64 13.89
C GLU A 399 -20.14 -19.52 13.11
N VAL A 400 -20.15 -19.59 11.78
CA VAL A 400 -19.63 -18.52 10.91
C VAL A 400 -20.74 -17.48 10.70
N LEU A 401 -20.47 -16.22 11.04
CA LEU A 401 -21.37 -15.09 10.81
C LEU A 401 -21.39 -14.76 9.31
N VAL A 402 -22.59 -14.73 8.74
CA VAL A 402 -22.80 -14.35 7.33
C VAL A 402 -23.52 -13.00 7.29
N PRO A 403 -23.02 -12.01 6.53
CA PRO A 403 -23.73 -10.75 6.29
C PRO A 403 -25.11 -10.99 5.65
N PRO A 404 -26.16 -10.19 5.97
CA PRO A 404 -27.48 -10.37 5.38
C PRO A 404 -27.53 -10.22 3.85
N ASP A 405 -26.57 -9.52 3.25
CA ASP A 405 -26.42 -9.32 1.80
C ASP A 405 -25.63 -10.45 1.09
N VAL A 406 -25.09 -11.43 1.82
CA VAL A 406 -24.27 -12.51 1.26
C VAL A 406 -25.00 -13.86 1.31
N ASN A 407 -25.33 -14.41 0.14
CA ASN A 407 -26.06 -15.67 0.02
C ASN A 407 -25.11 -16.87 -0.16
N ILE A 408 -24.69 -17.49 0.95
CA ILE A 408 -23.81 -18.68 0.94
C ILE A 408 -24.40 -19.90 0.20
N SER A 409 -25.73 -19.97 0.01
CA SER A 409 -26.37 -21.06 -0.74
C SER A 409 -26.19 -20.92 -2.25
N GLN A 410 -25.96 -19.69 -2.76
CA GLN A 410 -25.60 -19.46 -4.15
C GLN A 410 -24.13 -19.79 -4.45
N LEU A 411 -23.25 -19.75 -3.43
CA LEU A 411 -21.91 -20.32 -3.54
C LEU A 411 -22.02 -21.84 -3.78
N ASN A 412 -22.76 -22.54 -2.92
CA ASN A 412 -22.89 -24.01 -2.86
C ASN A 412 -23.33 -24.77 -4.13
N GLN A 413 -23.66 -24.09 -5.22
CA GLN A 413 -23.97 -24.76 -6.48
C GLN A 413 -22.66 -25.15 -7.19
N PRO A 414 -22.50 -26.41 -7.63
CA PRO A 414 -21.59 -26.70 -8.73
C PRO A 414 -21.96 -25.83 -9.93
N PRO A 415 -21.08 -25.62 -10.92
CA PRO A 415 -21.47 -25.04 -12.21
C PRO A 415 -22.40 -26.01 -12.95
N THR A 416 -23.66 -26.08 -12.53
CA THR A 416 -24.70 -26.87 -13.16
C THR A 416 -25.04 -26.23 -14.49
N GLY A 417 -24.44 -26.77 -15.56
CA GLY A 417 -24.88 -26.57 -16.92
C GLY A 417 -26.28 -27.14 -17.12
N THR A 418 -27.29 -26.40 -16.64
CA THR A 418 -28.69 -26.55 -17.03
C THR A 418 -29.12 -25.29 -17.73
N THR A 419 -29.24 -25.41 -19.05
CA THR A 419 -29.65 -24.39 -20.00
C THR A 419 -30.92 -23.64 -19.57
N ASN A 420 -30.74 -22.38 -19.19
CA ASN A 420 -31.77 -21.35 -19.23
C ASN A 420 -31.14 -20.00 -19.64
N GLY A 421 -30.73 -19.90 -20.91
CA GLY A 421 -30.54 -18.64 -21.65
C GLY A 421 -29.56 -17.57 -21.13
N ALA A 422 -28.97 -17.73 -19.94
CA ALA A 422 -28.03 -16.78 -19.38
C ALA A 422 -26.66 -16.96 -20.05
N THR A 423 -26.33 -16.03 -20.94
CA THR A 423 -24.95 -15.75 -21.37
C THR A 423 -24.04 -15.64 -20.15
N PRO A 424 -22.71 -15.91 -20.29
CA PRO A 424 -21.74 -15.51 -19.28
C PRO A 424 -22.02 -14.07 -18.86
N GLU A 425 -22.02 -13.77 -17.56
CA GLU A 425 -22.33 -12.42 -17.08
C GLU A 425 -21.21 -11.47 -17.54
N VAL A 426 -21.45 -10.85 -18.70
CA VAL A 426 -20.59 -9.83 -19.28
C VAL A 426 -20.88 -8.54 -18.53
N THR A 427 -19.95 -8.16 -17.66
CA THR A 427 -20.00 -6.91 -16.90
C THR A 427 -18.86 -6.03 -17.39
N PRO A 428 -19.06 -5.17 -18.42
CA PRO A 428 -18.00 -4.33 -18.97
C PRO A 428 -17.38 -3.46 -17.89
N GLY A 429 -16.04 -3.40 -17.87
CA GLY A 429 -15.29 -2.60 -16.89
C GLY A 429 -14.96 -3.35 -15.60
N ARG A 430 -15.38 -4.62 -15.43
CA ARG A 430 -15.02 -5.41 -14.25
C ARG A 430 -13.51 -5.65 -14.13
N THR A 431 -13.05 -5.95 -12.91
CA THR A 431 -11.72 -6.52 -12.66
C THR A 431 -11.62 -7.94 -13.20
N THR A 432 -10.46 -8.25 -13.78
CA THR A 432 -10.08 -9.58 -14.32
C THR A 432 -8.98 -10.21 -13.45
N LEU A 433 -8.66 -11.48 -13.70
CA LEU A 433 -7.48 -12.14 -13.13
C LEU A 433 -6.19 -11.34 -13.37
N GLY A 434 -6.08 -10.66 -14.52
CA GLY A 434 -4.95 -9.82 -14.85
C GLY A 434 -4.97 -8.41 -14.23
N GLY A 435 -5.96 -8.08 -13.40
CA GLY A 435 -6.11 -6.76 -12.78
C GLY A 435 -7.32 -5.96 -13.27
N PRO A 436 -7.46 -4.69 -12.81
CA PRO A 436 -8.61 -3.82 -13.12
C PRO A 436 -8.68 -3.44 -14.60
N SER A 437 -9.81 -2.84 -14.99
CA SER A 437 -9.93 -2.17 -16.28
C SER A 437 -9.17 -0.84 -16.25
N TYR A 438 -8.70 -0.37 -17.40
CA TYR A 438 -7.95 0.87 -17.51
C TYR A 438 -8.05 1.52 -18.89
N ILE A 439 -7.74 2.81 -18.95
CA ILE A 439 -7.50 3.56 -20.19
C ILE A 439 -6.14 4.25 -20.11
N GLY A 440 -5.37 4.24 -21.18
CA GLY A 440 -3.97 4.64 -21.18
C GLY A 440 -3.47 5.23 -22.50
N GLY A 441 -2.29 5.82 -22.43
CA GLY A 441 -1.55 6.35 -23.57
C GLY A 441 -0.09 5.90 -23.54
N GLY A 442 0.52 5.81 -24.71
CA GLY A 442 1.86 5.27 -24.87
C GLY A 442 2.42 5.45 -26.28
N GLY A 443 3.56 4.82 -26.54
CA GLY A 443 4.14 4.70 -27.87
C GLY A 443 3.85 3.33 -28.48
N ASN A 444 3.64 3.31 -29.79
CA ASN A 444 3.90 2.14 -30.63
C ASN A 444 5.33 2.27 -31.20
N ILE A 445 6.05 1.16 -31.27
CA ILE A 445 7.33 1.04 -31.96
C ILE A 445 7.15 -0.04 -33.03
N GLY A 446 7.09 0.41 -34.28
CA GLY A 446 7.11 -0.47 -35.44
C GLY A 446 8.31 -1.41 -35.48
N LEU A 447 8.08 -2.67 -35.81
CA LEU A 447 9.09 -3.73 -35.91
C LEU A 447 9.20 -4.32 -37.32
N SER A 448 8.09 -4.40 -38.06
CA SER A 448 8.03 -4.82 -39.46
C SER A 448 6.72 -4.38 -40.12
N GLY A 449 6.74 -4.28 -41.45
CA GLY A 449 5.62 -3.77 -42.25
C GLY A 449 5.61 -2.24 -42.31
N ASP A 450 5.14 -1.71 -43.43
CA ASP A 450 5.06 -0.28 -43.75
C ASP A 450 3.70 0.11 -44.38
N ASP A 451 2.69 -0.77 -44.28
CA ASP A 451 1.33 -0.53 -44.79
C ASP A 451 0.48 0.32 -43.82
N THR A 452 0.66 0.19 -42.50
CA THR A 452 -0.17 0.88 -41.49
C THR A 452 0.65 1.52 -40.37
N ALA A 453 0.01 2.40 -39.60
CA ALA A 453 0.62 3.03 -38.42
C ALA A 453 1.09 2.04 -37.32
N LEU A 454 0.74 0.75 -37.39
CA LEU A 454 1.28 -0.30 -36.51
C LEU A 454 2.73 -0.69 -36.88
N GLY A 455 3.07 -0.68 -38.17
CA GLY A 455 4.42 -0.93 -38.68
C GLY A 455 5.42 0.18 -38.36
N ASP A 456 4.92 1.33 -37.88
CA ASP A 456 5.69 2.56 -37.64
C ASP A 456 5.75 3.02 -36.16
N SER A 457 6.68 3.94 -35.87
CA SER A 457 6.85 4.51 -34.52
C SER A 457 5.89 5.68 -34.25
N ASN A 458 4.76 5.39 -33.62
CA ASN A 458 3.60 6.30 -33.51
C ASN A 458 3.08 6.47 -32.07
N PHE A 459 2.19 7.45 -31.84
CA PHE A 459 1.47 7.58 -30.57
C PHE A 459 0.27 6.62 -30.54
N ALA A 460 0.01 6.00 -29.39
CA ALA A 460 -1.09 5.06 -29.24
C ALA A 460 -1.92 5.30 -27.97
N VAL A 461 -3.24 5.26 -28.13
CA VAL A 461 -4.21 5.18 -27.02
C VAL A 461 -4.69 3.75 -26.93
N PHE A 462 -4.75 3.19 -25.73
CA PHE A 462 -5.14 1.81 -25.51
C PHE A 462 -5.93 1.66 -24.22
N SER A 463 -6.65 0.56 -24.10
CA SER A 463 -7.46 0.27 -22.94
C SER A 463 -7.55 -1.22 -22.67
N LYS A 464 -8.02 -1.55 -21.49
CA LYS A 464 -8.45 -2.89 -21.11
C LYS A 464 -9.82 -2.77 -20.48
N ILE A 465 -10.80 -3.47 -21.05
CA ILE A 465 -12.16 -3.54 -20.54
C ILE A 465 -12.43 -5.01 -20.20
N GLY A 466 -12.44 -5.34 -18.91
CA GLY A 466 -12.82 -6.66 -18.45
C GLY A 466 -14.26 -6.97 -18.84
N LEU A 467 -14.50 -8.18 -19.37
CA LEU A 467 -15.81 -8.68 -19.76
C LEU A 467 -16.23 -9.84 -18.85
N THR A 468 -15.33 -10.80 -18.62
CA THR A 468 -15.50 -11.90 -17.65
C THR A 468 -14.33 -11.89 -16.65
N ARG A 469 -14.19 -12.93 -15.81
CA ARG A 469 -13.01 -13.05 -14.91
C ARG A 469 -11.69 -13.17 -15.68
N ASN A 470 -11.69 -13.81 -16.85
CA ASN A 470 -10.48 -14.15 -17.61
C ASN A 470 -10.50 -13.67 -19.07
N ILE A 471 -11.53 -12.91 -19.47
CA ILE A 471 -11.66 -12.34 -20.81
C ILE A 471 -11.80 -10.83 -20.70
N SER A 472 -10.93 -10.11 -21.40
CA SER A 472 -11.03 -8.67 -21.66
C SER A 472 -11.18 -8.41 -23.15
N VAL A 473 -11.72 -7.25 -23.52
CA VAL A 473 -11.43 -6.62 -24.82
C VAL A 473 -10.40 -5.52 -24.59
N ARG A 474 -9.41 -5.39 -25.49
CA ARG A 474 -8.34 -4.39 -25.37
C ARG A 474 -8.28 -3.46 -26.57
N PRO A 475 -9.30 -2.60 -26.79
CA PRO A 475 -9.31 -1.74 -27.95
C PRO A 475 -8.20 -0.69 -27.83
N SER A 476 -7.48 -0.49 -28.93
CA SER A 476 -6.45 0.55 -29.07
C SER A 476 -6.50 1.21 -30.44
N VAL A 477 -5.95 2.42 -30.52
CA VAL A 477 -5.83 3.22 -31.73
C VAL A 477 -4.39 3.71 -31.80
N ILE A 478 -3.75 3.51 -32.95
CA ILE A 478 -2.38 3.99 -33.21
C ILE A 478 -2.49 5.10 -34.25
N PHE A 479 -2.10 6.31 -33.85
CA PHE A 479 -2.24 7.52 -34.65
C PHE A 479 -0.97 7.75 -35.46
N GLY A 480 -1.09 7.56 -36.77
CA GLY A 480 -0.12 7.90 -37.81
C GLY A 480 -0.86 8.35 -39.06
N ASP A 481 -0.15 8.46 -40.20
CA ASP A 481 -0.78 8.82 -41.47
C ASP A 481 -1.87 7.79 -41.84
N ASP A 482 -1.57 6.50 -41.73
CA ASP A 482 -2.52 5.39 -41.92
C ASP A 482 -2.98 4.81 -40.56
N THR A 483 -3.83 5.59 -39.88
CA THR A 483 -4.32 5.30 -38.52
C THR A 483 -5.05 3.95 -38.44
N ILE A 484 -4.64 3.11 -37.48
CA ILE A 484 -5.15 1.75 -37.31
C ILE A 484 -5.82 1.53 -35.96
N PHE A 485 -6.96 0.83 -35.98
CA PHE A 485 -7.74 0.42 -34.81
C PHE A 485 -7.55 -1.07 -34.57
N LEU A 486 -7.16 -1.44 -33.35
CA LEU A 486 -6.98 -2.83 -32.93
C LEU A 486 -8.11 -3.19 -31.96
N VAL A 487 -8.85 -4.28 -32.22
CA VAL A 487 -9.93 -4.76 -31.34
C VAL A 487 -9.75 -6.26 -31.02
N PRO A 488 -8.74 -6.62 -30.21
CA PRO A 488 -8.54 -7.99 -29.75
C PRO A 488 -9.42 -8.34 -28.55
N LEU A 489 -9.92 -9.58 -28.55
CA LEU A 489 -10.40 -10.27 -27.36
C LEU A 489 -9.22 -11.01 -26.72
N THR A 490 -8.90 -10.72 -25.46
CA THR A 490 -7.74 -11.30 -24.77
C THR A 490 -8.15 -12.21 -23.62
N LEU A 491 -7.49 -13.36 -23.53
CA LEU A 491 -7.47 -14.21 -22.35
C LEU A 491 -6.42 -13.65 -21.38
N ASP A 492 -6.87 -13.21 -20.20
CA ASP A 492 -6.01 -12.71 -19.13
C ASP A 492 -5.63 -13.84 -18.17
N PHE A 493 -4.32 -14.00 -17.94
CA PHE A 493 -3.80 -15.03 -17.02
C PHE A 493 -3.66 -14.51 -15.59
N THR A 494 -3.54 -15.43 -14.63
CA THR A 494 -3.25 -15.10 -13.24
C THR A 494 -1.88 -14.41 -13.10
N PRO A 495 -1.73 -13.44 -12.18
CA PRO A 495 -0.48 -12.71 -12.04
C PRO A 495 0.62 -13.61 -11.51
N ARG A 496 1.82 -13.50 -12.10
CA ARG A 496 3.03 -14.20 -11.66
C ARG A 496 4.00 -13.18 -11.06
N ALA A 497 4.49 -13.45 -9.86
CA ALA A 497 5.57 -12.70 -9.25
C ALA A 497 6.90 -13.13 -9.90
N THR A 498 7.28 -12.49 -11.01
CA THR A 498 8.40 -12.96 -11.86
C THR A 498 9.32 -11.86 -12.41
N ALA A 499 9.19 -10.61 -11.95
CA ALA A 499 10.24 -9.60 -12.12
C ALA A 499 10.78 -9.14 -10.77
N GLU A 500 11.99 -9.60 -10.44
CA GLU A 500 12.87 -8.90 -9.51
C GLU A 500 13.60 -7.80 -10.28
N VAL A 501 13.22 -6.54 -10.03
CA VAL A 501 14.00 -5.38 -10.48
C VAL A 501 14.54 -4.71 -9.23
N GLY A 502 15.75 -5.14 -8.84
CA GLY A 502 16.30 -4.87 -7.51
C GLY A 502 15.58 -5.69 -6.43
N GLN A 503 15.28 -5.10 -5.28
CA GLN A 503 14.60 -5.76 -4.15
C GLN A 503 13.07 -5.68 -4.20
N ARG A 504 12.47 -5.25 -5.31
CA ARG A 504 11.02 -5.16 -5.47
C ARG A 504 10.51 -6.27 -6.40
N THR A 505 9.58 -7.06 -5.89
CA THR A 505 8.81 -8.02 -6.68
C THR A 505 7.62 -7.30 -7.32
N PHE A 506 7.58 -7.29 -8.65
CA PHE A 506 6.42 -6.80 -9.39
C PHE A 506 5.52 -7.97 -9.77
N SER A 507 4.21 -7.77 -9.60
CA SER A 507 3.20 -8.69 -10.12
C SER A 507 3.06 -8.43 -11.61
N ILE A 508 3.20 -9.48 -12.43
CA ILE A 508 3.04 -9.41 -13.89
C ILE A 508 1.82 -10.23 -14.26
N SER A 509 0.89 -9.64 -14.99
CA SER A 509 -0.32 -10.29 -15.51
C SER A 509 -0.18 -10.50 -17.03
N PRO A 510 0.22 -11.69 -17.50
CA PRO A 510 0.29 -11.97 -18.92
C PRO A 510 -1.10 -12.03 -19.55
N TYR A 511 -1.17 -11.78 -20.85
CA TYR A 511 -2.37 -12.02 -21.66
C TYR A 511 -1.98 -12.40 -23.09
N VAL A 512 -2.88 -13.12 -23.77
CA VAL A 512 -2.81 -13.38 -25.21
C VAL A 512 -4.21 -13.22 -25.81
N GLY A 513 -4.31 -12.84 -27.07
CA GLY A 513 -5.60 -12.66 -27.71
C GLY A 513 -5.53 -12.64 -29.23
N ALA A 514 -6.72 -12.59 -29.81
CA ALA A 514 -6.92 -12.43 -31.23
C ALA A 514 -8.13 -11.54 -31.48
N GLY A 515 -8.22 -10.94 -32.65
CA GLY A 515 -9.37 -10.15 -33.06
C GLY A 515 -9.18 -9.58 -34.45
N VAL A 516 -9.61 -8.33 -34.63
CA VAL A 516 -9.47 -7.60 -35.89
C VAL A 516 -8.55 -6.40 -35.74
N ALA A 517 -7.80 -6.15 -36.80
CA ALA A 517 -7.20 -4.87 -37.11
C ALA A 517 -8.05 -4.21 -38.21
N ILE A 518 -8.24 -2.89 -38.11
CA ILE A 518 -9.04 -2.08 -39.03
C ILE A 518 -8.24 -0.83 -39.37
N GLU A 519 -7.89 -0.66 -40.63
CA GLU A 519 -7.19 0.52 -41.12
C GLU A 519 -8.21 1.60 -41.51
N ALA A 520 -8.00 2.84 -41.07
CA ALA A 520 -8.93 3.95 -41.30
C ALA A 520 -8.49 4.86 -42.47
N ASN A 521 -8.20 4.24 -43.61
CA ASN A 521 -7.88 4.90 -44.87
C ASN A 521 -9.15 5.18 -45.73
N LEU A 522 -8.99 5.49 -47.01
CA LEU A 522 -10.10 5.80 -47.93
C LEU A 522 -10.96 4.59 -48.34
N ASP A 523 -10.42 3.37 -48.30
CA ASP A 523 -11.09 2.14 -48.76
C ASP A 523 -11.45 1.17 -47.58
N THR A 524 -10.89 1.39 -46.39
CA THR A 524 -11.13 0.71 -45.10
C THR A 524 -10.90 -0.80 -45.13
N ASP A 525 -9.65 -1.20 -44.90
CA ASP A 525 -9.24 -2.59 -44.89
C ASP A 525 -9.35 -3.25 -43.50
N PHE A 526 -9.56 -4.57 -43.53
CA PHE A 526 -9.80 -5.41 -42.36
C PHE A 526 -8.97 -6.68 -42.44
N GLY A 527 -8.45 -7.12 -41.30
CA GLY A 527 -7.81 -8.43 -41.23
C GLY A 527 -7.53 -8.88 -39.82
N LEU A 528 -6.80 -10.00 -39.73
CA LEU A 528 -6.65 -10.74 -38.48
C LEU A 528 -5.62 -10.04 -37.59
N LEU A 529 -5.91 -9.96 -36.30
CA LEU A 529 -4.99 -9.47 -35.29
C LEU A 529 -4.63 -10.61 -34.34
N LEU A 530 -3.33 -10.78 -34.07
CA LEU A 530 -2.83 -11.50 -32.90
C LEU A 530 -2.18 -10.51 -31.94
N THR A 531 -2.45 -10.65 -30.65
CA THR A 531 -1.85 -9.82 -29.60
C THR A 531 -1.34 -10.67 -28.44
N GLY A 532 -0.26 -10.25 -27.81
CA GLY A 532 0.25 -10.84 -26.57
C GLY A 532 1.04 -9.83 -25.77
N GLY A 533 0.92 -9.86 -24.45
CA GLY A 533 1.57 -8.85 -23.63
C GLY A 533 1.50 -9.11 -22.13
N VAL A 534 1.84 -8.07 -21.38
CA VAL A 534 1.87 -8.06 -19.92
C VAL A 534 1.31 -6.74 -19.37
N ASP A 535 0.45 -6.85 -18.37
CA ASP A 535 0.11 -5.74 -17.48
C ASP A 535 0.97 -5.83 -16.21
N VAL A 536 1.52 -4.71 -15.75
CA VAL A 536 2.28 -4.60 -14.49
C VAL A 536 1.61 -3.52 -13.63
N PRO A 537 0.78 -3.91 -12.64
CA PRO A 537 0.13 -2.95 -11.73
C PRO A 537 1.18 -2.17 -10.92
N LEU A 538 1.12 -0.84 -10.99
CA LEU A 538 2.01 0.07 -10.25
C LEU A 538 1.36 0.60 -8.96
N GLY A 539 0.28 -0.03 -8.51
CA GLY A 539 -0.54 0.36 -7.36
C GLY A 539 -2.02 0.23 -7.69
N THR A 540 -2.87 0.92 -6.93
CA THR A 540 -4.33 0.88 -7.15
C THR A 540 -4.80 1.71 -8.35
N ARG A 541 -4.07 2.78 -8.73
CA ARG A 541 -4.51 3.76 -9.73
C ARG A 541 -3.88 3.61 -11.12
N PHE A 542 -2.74 2.92 -11.22
CA PHE A 542 -1.96 2.89 -12.45
C PHE A 542 -1.47 1.49 -12.79
N THR A 543 -1.43 1.19 -14.08
CA THR A 543 -0.94 -0.07 -14.65
C THR A 543 -0.02 0.24 -15.83
N LEU A 544 1.20 -0.28 -15.81
CA LEU A 544 2.08 -0.25 -16.98
C LEU A 544 1.66 -1.39 -17.92
N ASN A 545 1.57 -1.12 -19.22
CA ASN A 545 1.28 -2.14 -20.23
C ASN A 545 2.44 -2.25 -21.22
N GLY A 546 2.74 -3.48 -21.63
CA GLY A 546 3.52 -3.77 -22.83
C GLY A 546 2.86 -4.86 -23.66
N ALA A 547 2.71 -4.63 -24.96
CA ALA A 547 2.04 -5.53 -25.90
C ALA A 547 2.83 -5.66 -27.20
N VAL A 548 2.87 -6.85 -27.78
CA VAL A 548 3.21 -7.07 -29.19
C VAL A 548 1.91 -7.35 -29.94
N ASN A 549 1.68 -6.60 -31.01
CA ASN A 549 0.52 -6.74 -31.88
C ASN A 549 1.02 -7.08 -33.29
N ALA A 550 0.41 -8.08 -33.92
CA ALA A 550 0.66 -8.48 -35.30
C ALA A 550 -0.65 -8.46 -36.09
N ALA A 551 -0.77 -7.54 -37.04
CA ALA A 551 -1.90 -7.42 -37.94
C ALA A 551 -1.57 -8.08 -39.28
N PHE A 552 -2.48 -8.92 -39.77
CA PHE A 552 -2.38 -9.58 -41.07
C PHE A 552 -3.39 -8.89 -42.01
N MET A 553 -2.92 -7.82 -42.67
CA MET A 553 -3.61 -7.08 -43.73
C MET A 553 -3.24 -7.73 -45.09
N ASP A 554 -2.93 -6.92 -46.11
CA ASP A 554 -2.24 -7.39 -47.31
C ASP A 554 -0.79 -7.81 -47.01
N GLU A 555 -0.01 -6.98 -46.28
CA GLU A 555 1.21 -7.43 -45.61
C GLU A 555 1.01 -7.67 -44.08
N THR A 556 2.10 -8.02 -43.37
CA THR A 556 2.06 -8.34 -41.93
C THR A 556 2.80 -7.29 -41.11
N ASP A 557 2.02 -6.38 -40.54
CA ASP A 557 2.51 -5.31 -39.69
C ASP A 557 2.67 -5.79 -38.24
N VAL A 558 3.81 -5.47 -37.62
CA VAL A 558 4.11 -5.83 -36.24
C VAL A 558 4.61 -4.62 -35.48
N GLY A 559 3.94 -4.31 -34.35
CA GLY A 559 4.30 -3.20 -33.48
C GLY A 559 4.39 -3.59 -32.01
N LEU A 560 5.36 -3.00 -31.31
CA LEU A 560 5.53 -3.08 -29.86
C LEU A 560 4.91 -1.84 -29.19
N GLN A 561 3.80 -2.03 -28.48
CA GLN A 561 3.13 -1.00 -27.72
C GLN A 561 3.63 -0.96 -26.27
N LEU A 562 3.96 0.23 -25.76
CA LEU A 562 4.41 0.46 -24.38
C LEU A 562 3.75 1.72 -23.82
N GLY A 563 3.13 1.66 -22.65
CA GLY A 563 2.49 2.84 -22.06
C GLY A 563 1.93 2.67 -20.65
N LEU A 564 1.24 3.72 -20.18
CA LEU A 564 0.67 3.80 -18.83
C LEU A 564 -0.86 3.94 -18.90
N GLY A 565 -1.57 3.03 -18.22
CA GLY A 565 -3.01 3.08 -18.00
C GLY A 565 -3.39 3.63 -16.63
N TYR A 566 -4.50 4.36 -16.57
CA TYR A 566 -5.21 4.77 -15.36
C TYR A 566 -6.37 3.81 -15.10
N ASN A 567 -6.41 3.23 -13.91
CA ASN A 567 -7.38 2.18 -13.53
C ASN A 567 -8.74 2.79 -13.16
N PHE A 568 -9.83 2.10 -13.51
CA PHE A 568 -11.20 2.45 -13.13
C PHE A 568 -12.03 1.21 -12.75
#